data_AF-A0A959AN49-F1
#
_entry.id   AF-A0A959AN49-F1
#
_cell.length_a   1.000
_cell.length_b   1.000
_cell.length_c   1.000
_cell.angle_alpha   90.00
_cell.angle_beta   90.00
_cell.angle_gamma   90.00
#
_symmetry.space_group_name_H-M   'P 1'
#
loop_
_entity.id
_entity.type
_entity.pdbx_description
1 polymer ?
#
loop_
_entity_poly.entity_id
_entity_poly.type
_entity_poly.pdbx_seq_one_letter_code
_entity_poly.pdbx_strand_id
1 'polypeptide(L)'
;MRTIIFTMLVCLLNAGLTSAQVLQKGQAVFSFNWQNRVAEVIDVRNNSLACTGTNWAAPACSNTAAITQPSNWSLSRMGAIFGIAIDDKGDVFFASSPILGPAIVSDTGIIFRADGANLNTVSDFILNTNTYGPVIKTNTIPNNKNGFGNIAYDRWYQQLFATNLLDGKIYRISGVGSASGSVESVFTPPFNTFNGDINSPVKPGERCWGIGVNLDNDGVVRVYFAREMPYPS
;
A
#
# COMPACT_ATOMS: atom_id res chain seq x y z
N MET A 1 27.67 -51.00 39.20
CA MET A 1 26.43 -50.25 38.88
C MET A 1 26.65 -48.79 39.23
N ARG A 2 26.85 -47.93 38.23
CA ARG A 2 26.90 -46.47 38.38
C ARG A 2 25.96 -45.89 37.32
N THR A 3 24.87 -45.29 37.78
CA THR A 3 23.93 -44.53 36.96
C THR A 3 24.59 -43.19 36.63
N ILE A 4 24.80 -42.92 35.33
CA ILE A 4 25.17 -41.59 34.84
C ILE A 4 23.97 -41.08 34.04
N ILE A 5 23.28 -40.10 34.62
CA ILE A 5 22.23 -39.31 33.96
C ILE A 5 22.96 -38.33 33.04
N PHE A 6 22.85 -38.53 31.72
CA PHE A 6 23.28 -37.55 30.73
C PHE A 6 22.07 -36.69 30.34
N THR A 7 21.94 -35.54 30.98
CA THR A 7 21.13 -34.44 30.48
C THR A 7 21.95 -33.74 29.40
N MET A 8 21.66 -34.02 28.13
CA MET A 8 22.18 -33.22 27.02
C MET A 8 21.03 -32.55 26.28
N LEU A 9 20.75 -31.34 26.77
CA LEU A 9 20.51 -30.12 26.02
C LEU A 9 20.22 -30.33 24.52
N VAL A 10 18.93 -30.20 24.18
CA VAL A 10 18.48 -29.98 22.82
C VAL A 10 19.06 -28.64 22.35
N CYS A 11 20.22 -28.69 21.70
CA CYS A 11 20.69 -27.60 20.86
C CYS A 11 19.77 -27.53 19.64
N LEU A 12 18.64 -26.84 19.80
CA LEU A 12 17.93 -26.25 18.67
C LEU A 12 18.91 -25.29 17.99
N LEU A 13 19.58 -25.77 16.94
CA LEU A 13 20.10 -24.92 15.89
C LEU A 13 18.91 -24.10 15.36
N ASN A 14 18.75 -22.89 15.87
CA ASN A 14 17.84 -21.90 15.32
C ASN A 14 18.51 -21.34 14.05
N ALA A 15 18.58 -22.18 13.02
CA ALA A 15 18.98 -21.76 11.69
C ALA A 15 17.81 -20.95 11.10
N GLY A 16 17.92 -19.62 11.17
CA GLY A 16 17.34 -18.73 10.17
C GLY A 16 15.81 -18.74 10.01
N LEU A 17 15.04 -18.86 11.09
CA LEU A 17 13.65 -18.41 11.03
C LEU A 17 13.66 -16.88 10.99
N THR A 18 13.58 -16.31 9.79
CA THR A 18 13.14 -14.93 9.58
C THR A 18 11.81 -14.77 10.31
N SER A 19 11.83 -14.27 11.54
CA SER A 19 10.61 -14.17 12.34
C SER A 19 9.65 -13.25 11.59
N ALA A 20 8.43 -13.73 11.37
CA ALA A 20 7.31 -12.88 11.01
C ALA A 20 7.31 -11.66 11.93
N GLN A 21 7.48 -10.46 11.37
CA GLN A 21 7.53 -9.23 12.14
C GLN A 21 6.18 -8.51 12.02
N VAL A 22 5.64 -8.12 13.17
CA VAL A 22 4.45 -7.28 13.29
C VAL A 22 4.86 -5.81 13.37
N LEU A 23 4.11 -4.92 12.71
CA LEU A 23 4.34 -3.48 12.83
C LEU A 23 4.18 -3.01 14.28
N GLN A 24 5.12 -2.18 14.73
CA GLN A 24 5.13 -1.59 16.07
C GLN A 24 4.89 -0.07 15.98
N LYS A 25 4.34 0.52 17.06
CA LYS A 25 4.25 1.98 17.17
C LYS A 25 5.64 2.62 17.03
N GLY A 26 5.72 3.65 16.21
CA GLY A 26 6.98 4.31 15.85
C GLY A 26 7.74 3.64 14.71
N GLN A 27 7.15 2.65 14.04
CA GLN A 27 7.61 2.18 12.74
C GLN A 27 6.81 2.87 11.64
N ALA A 28 7.44 3.06 10.48
CA ALA A 28 6.80 3.60 9.29
C ALA A 28 7.03 2.65 8.11
N VAL A 29 6.07 2.62 7.18
CA VAL A 29 6.23 1.97 5.88
C VAL A 29 6.59 3.05 4.88
N PHE A 30 7.65 2.80 4.10
CA PHE A 30 8.15 3.73 3.09
C PHE A 30 8.18 3.03 1.74
N SER A 31 7.75 3.69 0.67
CA SER A 31 7.91 3.20 -0.70
C SER A 31 9.06 3.89 -1.42
N PHE A 32 9.71 3.14 -2.29
CA PHE A 32 10.81 3.61 -3.13
C PHE A 32 10.90 2.73 -4.38
N ASN A 33 11.91 2.91 -5.20
CA ASN A 33 12.22 1.98 -6.28
C ASN A 33 13.74 1.84 -6.41
N TRP A 34 14.28 0.74 -5.89
CA TRP A 34 15.72 0.50 -5.93
C TRP A 34 16.04 -1.00 -5.87
N GLN A 35 16.84 -1.49 -6.82
CA GLN A 35 17.29 -2.89 -6.88
C GLN A 35 16.14 -3.92 -6.74
N ASN A 36 15.08 -3.76 -7.52
CA ASN A 36 13.86 -4.59 -7.49
C ASN A 36 13.06 -4.52 -6.17
N ARG A 37 13.36 -3.62 -5.23
CA ARG A 37 12.54 -3.39 -4.04
C ARG A 37 11.67 -2.15 -4.20
N VAL A 38 10.48 -2.22 -3.60
CA VAL A 38 9.47 -1.15 -3.75
C VAL A 38 8.96 -0.55 -2.45
N ALA A 39 9.21 -1.21 -1.32
CA ALA A 39 8.88 -0.70 0.00
C ALA A 39 9.75 -1.34 1.09
N GLU A 40 9.81 -0.69 2.25
CA GLU A 40 10.43 -1.23 3.47
C GLU A 40 9.75 -0.71 4.73
N VAL A 41 10.03 -1.36 5.86
CA VAL A 41 9.65 -0.88 7.19
C VAL A 41 10.86 -0.28 7.89
N ILE A 42 10.74 0.96 8.35
CA ILE A 42 11.79 1.71 9.04
C ILE A 42 11.39 2.03 10.49
N ASP A 43 12.38 2.09 11.38
CA ASP A 43 12.19 2.59 12.74
C ASP A 43 12.38 4.09 12.77
N VAL A 44 11.37 4.84 13.17
CA VAL A 44 11.47 6.29 13.31
C VAL A 44 11.56 6.75 14.76
N ARG A 45 11.67 5.83 15.74
CA ARG A 45 11.72 6.17 17.16
C ARG A 45 13.02 6.85 17.59
N ASN A 46 14.14 6.53 16.96
CA ASN A 46 15.41 7.21 17.23
C ASN A 46 15.57 8.45 16.34
N ASN A 47 14.97 9.56 16.76
CA ASN A 47 15.05 10.84 16.09
C ASN A 47 16.09 11.80 16.72
N SER A 48 17.03 11.28 17.52
CA SER A 48 18.04 12.10 18.22
C SER A 48 18.90 12.96 17.29
N LEU A 49 19.03 12.55 16.02
CA LEU A 49 19.75 13.27 14.96
C LEU A 49 18.83 14.06 14.01
N ALA A 50 17.53 14.14 14.30
CA ALA A 50 16.55 14.87 13.48
C ALA A 50 16.50 16.36 13.87
N CYS A 51 17.57 17.11 13.59
CA CYS A 51 17.63 18.54 13.90
C CYS A 51 16.64 19.35 13.06
N THR A 52 15.96 20.32 13.67
CA THR A 52 15.07 21.25 12.95
C THR A 52 15.81 22.02 11.86
N GLY A 53 15.20 22.18 10.69
CA GLY A 53 15.77 22.92 9.56
C GLY A 53 16.86 22.16 8.77
N THR A 54 17.18 20.93 9.15
CA THR A 54 18.07 20.05 8.37
C THR A 54 17.29 18.81 7.95
N ASN A 55 17.56 18.30 6.74
CA ASN A 55 17.02 17.00 6.35
C ASN A 55 17.56 15.94 7.30
N TRP A 56 16.66 15.35 8.08
CA TRP A 56 17.01 14.16 8.82
C TRP A 56 17.28 13.06 7.80
N ALA A 57 18.52 12.58 7.74
CA ALA A 57 18.84 11.34 7.07
C ALA A 57 18.15 10.23 7.87
N ALA A 58 16.86 10.03 7.58
CA ALA A 58 16.10 8.95 8.14
C ALA A 58 16.88 7.66 7.88
N PRO A 59 16.84 6.67 8.78
CA PRO A 59 17.61 5.44 8.62
C PRO A 59 17.38 4.74 7.24
N ALA A 60 16.25 5.02 6.60
CA ALA A 60 15.83 4.52 5.29
C ALA A 60 16.80 4.87 4.14
N CYS A 61 17.08 3.86 3.30
CA CYS A 61 18.02 3.80 2.15
C CYS A 61 19.39 3.16 2.41
N SER A 62 19.76 2.83 3.64
CA SER A 62 20.88 1.91 3.90
C SER A 62 20.34 0.55 4.34
N ASN A 63 20.87 -0.51 3.78
CA ASN A 63 20.68 -1.91 4.18
C ASN A 63 20.84 -2.19 5.69
N THR A 64 21.32 -1.22 6.47
CA THR A 64 21.59 -1.31 7.90
C THR A 64 20.47 -0.78 8.81
N ALA A 65 19.41 -0.19 8.25
CA ALA A 65 18.47 0.62 9.06
C ALA A 65 16.98 0.36 8.79
N ALA A 66 16.64 -0.42 7.77
CA ALA A 66 15.32 -1.02 7.68
C ALA A 66 15.19 -2.10 8.75
N ILE A 67 14.09 -2.08 9.50
CA ILE A 67 13.81 -3.14 10.48
C ILE A 67 13.40 -4.42 9.76
N THR A 68 12.66 -4.28 8.64
CA THR A 68 12.20 -5.39 7.82
C THR A 68 12.26 -5.02 6.36
N GLN A 69 12.80 -5.93 5.55
CA GLN A 69 12.78 -5.86 4.09
C GLN A 69 12.22 -7.17 3.52
N PRO A 70 10.89 -7.34 3.49
CA PRO A 70 10.27 -8.51 2.91
C PRO A 70 10.71 -8.71 1.45
N SER A 71 11.25 -9.88 1.11
CA SER A 71 11.80 -10.15 -0.23
C SER A 71 10.75 -10.12 -1.35
N ASN A 72 9.48 -10.31 -1.01
CA ASN A 72 8.36 -10.27 -1.95
C ASN A 72 7.77 -8.87 -2.15
N TRP A 73 8.21 -7.85 -1.41
CA TRP A 73 7.89 -6.44 -1.68
C TRP A 73 8.77 -5.91 -2.81
N SER A 74 8.54 -6.47 -4.00
CA SER A 74 9.42 -6.30 -5.16
C SER A 74 8.73 -5.70 -6.37
N LEU A 75 9.51 -5.04 -7.23
CA LEU A 75 9.01 -4.45 -8.48
C LEU A 75 8.40 -5.53 -9.38
N SER A 76 9.01 -6.72 -9.42
CA SER A 76 8.49 -7.88 -10.15
C SER A 76 7.15 -8.42 -9.62
N ARG A 77 6.82 -8.21 -8.33
CA ARG A 77 5.59 -8.74 -7.71
C ARG A 77 4.48 -7.71 -7.57
N MET A 78 4.86 -6.46 -7.30
CA MET A 78 3.99 -5.38 -6.84
C MET A 78 4.04 -4.12 -7.72
N GLY A 79 5.00 -4.05 -8.67
CA GLY A 79 5.25 -2.83 -9.44
C GLY A 79 5.72 -1.69 -8.53
N ALA A 80 5.97 -0.52 -9.11
CA ALA A 80 6.27 0.66 -8.31
C ALA A 80 5.05 1.00 -7.44
N ILE A 81 5.31 1.40 -6.19
CA ILE A 81 4.27 1.67 -5.19
C ILE A 81 4.28 3.15 -4.86
N PHE A 82 3.10 3.78 -4.93
CA PHE A 82 2.91 5.13 -4.42
C PHE A 82 1.89 5.16 -3.29
N GLY A 83 0.73 4.53 -3.48
CA GLY A 83 -0.31 4.51 -2.45
C GLY A 83 0.01 3.51 -1.34
N ILE A 84 -0.09 3.97 -0.08
CA ILE A 84 0.13 3.13 1.11
C ILE A 84 -0.95 3.45 2.14
N ALA A 85 -1.53 2.42 2.75
CA ALA A 85 -2.36 2.55 3.95
C ALA A 85 -2.05 1.43 4.94
N ILE A 86 -2.28 1.67 6.22
CA ILE A 86 -2.10 0.68 7.29
C ILE A 86 -3.41 0.61 8.08
N ASP A 87 -3.93 -0.59 8.31
CA ASP A 87 -5.15 -0.77 9.08
C ASP A 87 -4.91 -0.88 10.60
N ASP A 88 -5.99 -1.05 11.38
CA ASP A 88 -5.90 -1.14 12.83
C ASP A 88 -5.21 -2.44 13.32
N LYS A 89 -5.04 -3.44 12.46
CA LYS A 89 -4.34 -4.71 12.75
C LYS A 89 -2.87 -4.69 12.31
N GLY A 90 -2.45 -3.62 11.63
CA GLY A 90 -1.12 -3.50 11.06
C GLY A 90 -0.96 -4.16 9.69
N ASP A 91 -2.05 -4.60 9.05
CA ASP A 91 -2.02 -4.98 7.65
C ASP A 91 -1.64 -3.75 6.82
N VAL A 92 -0.73 -3.96 5.85
CA VAL A 92 -0.25 -2.89 4.99
C VAL A 92 -0.84 -3.07 3.60
N PHE A 93 -1.52 -2.04 3.12
CA PHE A 93 -2.08 -2.00 1.79
C PHE A 93 -1.18 -1.17 0.89
N PHE A 94 -0.94 -1.67 -0.32
CA PHE A 94 -0.08 -1.04 -1.30
C PHE A 94 -0.82 -0.91 -2.63
N ALA A 95 -0.79 0.27 -3.24
CA ALA A 95 -1.37 0.49 -4.56
C ALA A 95 -0.26 0.72 -5.60
N SER A 96 -0.29 -0.09 -6.67
CA SER A 96 0.64 0.03 -7.78
C SER A 96 0.44 1.35 -8.52
N SER A 97 1.53 2.03 -8.84
CA SER A 97 1.52 3.36 -9.45
C SER A 97 2.75 3.59 -10.32
N PRO A 98 2.61 4.19 -11.52
CA PRO A 98 3.75 4.50 -12.37
C PRO A 98 4.56 5.72 -11.90
N ILE A 99 4.16 6.39 -10.81
CA ILE A 99 4.73 7.67 -10.36
C ILE A 99 6.20 7.53 -9.93
N LEU A 100 6.55 6.44 -9.23
CA LEU A 100 7.91 6.20 -8.72
C LEU A 100 8.69 5.16 -9.54
N GLY A 101 8.19 4.78 -10.71
CA GLY A 101 8.77 3.73 -11.54
C GLY A 101 7.71 3.02 -12.37
N PRO A 102 8.01 1.89 -13.03
CA PRO A 102 7.00 1.16 -13.79
C PRO A 102 5.94 0.58 -12.84
N ALA A 103 4.66 0.83 -13.12
CA ALA A 103 3.58 0.07 -12.50
C ALA A 103 3.67 -1.42 -12.90
N ILE A 104 3.00 -2.30 -12.13
CA ILE A 104 2.95 -3.75 -12.36
C ILE A 104 2.87 -4.13 -13.84
N VAL A 105 3.67 -5.13 -14.19
CA VAL A 105 3.79 -5.75 -15.53
C VAL A 105 3.10 -7.13 -15.59
N SER A 106 2.14 -7.42 -14.72
CA SER A 106 1.33 -8.66 -14.72
C SER A 106 -0.17 -8.39 -14.51
N ASP A 107 -1.04 -9.04 -15.28
CA ASP A 107 -2.47 -8.70 -15.42
C ASP A 107 -3.38 -9.08 -14.23
N THR A 108 -2.85 -9.36 -13.04
CA THR A 108 -3.64 -9.82 -11.88
C THR A 108 -3.85 -8.75 -10.81
N GLY A 109 -2.88 -8.49 -9.93
CA GLY A 109 -3.05 -7.60 -8.75
C GLY A 109 -2.69 -6.13 -9.00
N ILE A 110 -3.45 -5.22 -8.40
CA ILE A 110 -3.21 -3.76 -8.49
C ILE A 110 -3.26 -3.04 -7.14
N ILE A 111 -3.97 -3.61 -6.16
CA ILE A 111 -3.83 -3.28 -4.74
C ILE A 111 -3.45 -4.57 -4.03
N PHE A 112 -2.43 -4.51 -3.19
CA PHE A 112 -1.88 -5.65 -2.46
C PHE A 112 -2.11 -5.47 -0.96
N ARG A 113 -2.18 -6.58 -0.23
CA ARG A 113 -2.22 -6.61 1.23
C ARG A 113 -1.02 -7.41 1.74
N ALA A 114 -0.19 -6.81 2.58
CA ALA A 114 0.77 -7.52 3.40
C ALA A 114 0.17 -7.78 4.79
N ASP A 115 0.33 -9.01 5.28
CA ASP A 115 -0.26 -9.44 6.54
C ASP A 115 0.46 -8.76 7.73
N GLY A 116 -0.29 -8.04 8.55
CA GLY A 116 0.23 -7.37 9.75
C GLY A 116 0.79 -8.35 10.78
N ALA A 117 0.32 -9.61 10.79
CA ALA A 117 0.90 -10.66 11.61
C ALA A 117 2.21 -11.22 11.02
N ASN A 118 2.42 -11.09 9.71
CA ASN A 118 3.61 -11.56 9.00
C ASN A 118 3.87 -10.74 7.72
N LEU A 119 4.65 -9.66 7.84
CA LEU A 119 4.92 -8.79 6.70
C LEU A 119 5.69 -9.46 5.54
N ASN A 120 6.20 -10.68 5.73
CA ASN A 120 6.79 -11.48 4.65
C ASN A 120 5.76 -12.12 3.71
N THR A 121 4.46 -11.98 3.96
CA THR A 121 3.40 -12.44 3.05
C THR A 121 2.71 -11.23 2.42
N VAL A 122 2.58 -11.26 1.09
CA VAL A 122 1.83 -10.26 0.33
C VAL A 122 0.91 -10.94 -0.67
N SER A 123 -0.37 -10.58 -0.67
CA SER A 123 -1.40 -11.13 -1.56
C SER A 123 -2.04 -10.06 -2.42
N ASP A 124 -2.64 -10.48 -3.53
CA ASP A 124 -3.48 -9.60 -4.35
C ASP A 124 -4.78 -9.32 -3.58
N PHE A 125 -5.08 -8.05 -3.34
CA PHE A 125 -6.28 -7.63 -2.59
C PHE A 125 -7.39 -7.14 -3.53
N ILE A 126 -7.03 -6.35 -4.54
CA ILE A 126 -7.89 -5.97 -5.67
C ILE A 126 -7.15 -6.28 -6.98
N LEU A 127 -7.92 -6.78 -7.95
CA LEU A 127 -7.42 -7.21 -9.25
C LEU A 127 -7.66 -6.16 -10.34
N ASN A 128 -6.85 -6.19 -11.39
CA ASN A 128 -7.10 -5.45 -12.62
C ASN A 128 -8.24 -6.08 -13.42
N THR A 129 -8.98 -5.24 -14.14
CA THR A 129 -9.78 -5.67 -15.30
C THR A 129 -9.41 -4.80 -16.50
N ASN A 130 -9.30 -5.41 -17.68
CA ASN A 130 -9.09 -4.68 -18.93
C ASN A 130 -10.40 -4.25 -19.59
N THR A 131 -11.53 -4.54 -18.95
CA THR A 131 -12.86 -4.12 -19.39
C THR A 131 -13.33 -2.98 -18.51
N TYR A 132 -13.63 -1.84 -19.12
CA TYR A 132 -14.31 -0.75 -18.45
C TYR A 132 -15.82 -1.05 -18.37
N GLY A 133 -16.38 -0.99 -17.16
CA GLY A 133 -17.77 -1.38 -16.92
C GLY A 133 -18.15 -1.36 -15.43
N PRO A 134 -19.33 -1.88 -15.06
CA PRO A 134 -19.76 -1.97 -13.67
C PRO A 134 -18.82 -2.86 -12.85
N VAL A 135 -18.33 -2.33 -11.72
CA VAL A 135 -17.45 -3.07 -10.80
C VAL A 135 -18.00 -3.17 -9.38
N ILE A 136 -19.18 -2.61 -9.10
CA ILE A 136 -19.77 -2.69 -7.76
C ILE A 136 -20.02 -4.16 -7.41
N LYS A 137 -19.61 -4.56 -6.20
CA LYS A 137 -19.57 -5.92 -5.66
C LYS A 137 -18.60 -6.88 -6.36
N THR A 138 -17.65 -6.37 -7.15
CA THR A 138 -16.55 -7.19 -7.69
C THR A 138 -15.25 -6.92 -6.93
N ASN A 139 -14.25 -7.78 -7.14
CA ASN A 139 -12.89 -7.60 -6.66
C ASN A 139 -11.96 -7.01 -7.73
N THR A 140 -12.51 -6.37 -8.77
CA THR A 140 -11.75 -5.87 -9.92
C THR A 140 -11.96 -4.37 -10.12
N ILE A 141 -10.92 -3.65 -10.55
CA ILE A 141 -11.00 -2.24 -10.94
C ILE A 141 -10.33 -2.05 -12.31
N PRO A 142 -10.94 -1.32 -13.26
CA PRO A 142 -10.30 -0.98 -14.52
C PRO A 142 -9.10 -0.07 -14.26
N ASN A 143 -7.90 -0.50 -14.63
CA ASN A 143 -6.70 0.31 -14.42
C ASN A 143 -5.71 0.24 -15.58
N ASN A 144 -5.57 -0.92 -16.24
CA ASN A 144 -4.69 -1.11 -17.41
C ASN A 144 -3.31 -0.47 -17.24
N LYS A 145 -2.68 -0.70 -16.08
CA LYS A 145 -1.32 -0.25 -15.74
C LYS A 145 -1.15 1.26 -15.58
N ASN A 146 -2.23 2.06 -15.60
CA ASN A 146 -2.16 3.49 -15.33
C ASN A 146 -1.91 3.80 -13.85
N GLY A 147 -2.19 2.82 -12.98
CA GLY A 147 -1.92 2.88 -11.55
C GLY A 147 -2.87 3.76 -10.76
N PHE A 148 -2.57 3.85 -9.47
CA PHE A 148 -3.32 4.63 -8.50
C PHE A 148 -2.53 5.86 -8.06
N GLY A 149 -3.24 6.87 -7.58
CA GLY A 149 -2.65 7.88 -6.71
C GLY A 149 -2.42 7.27 -5.33
N ASN A 150 -2.88 7.94 -4.29
CA ASN A 150 -2.82 7.41 -2.94
C ASN A 150 -4.07 6.58 -2.59
N ILE A 151 -3.97 5.82 -1.51
CA ILE A 151 -5.05 5.08 -0.87
C ILE A 151 -5.17 5.53 0.60
N ALA A 152 -6.35 5.43 1.18
CA ALA A 152 -6.57 5.78 2.58
C ALA A 152 -7.45 4.75 3.28
N TYR A 153 -7.03 4.35 4.48
CA TYR A 153 -7.81 3.50 5.36
C TYR A 153 -8.78 4.33 6.21
N ASP A 154 -10.02 3.88 6.25
CA ASP A 154 -11.07 4.41 7.10
C ASP A 154 -11.29 3.44 8.27
N ARG A 155 -10.74 3.81 9.43
CA ARG A 155 -10.85 3.02 10.67
C ARG A 155 -12.25 2.93 11.26
N TRP A 156 -13.15 3.86 10.91
CA TRP A 156 -14.49 3.89 11.48
C TRP A 156 -15.41 2.89 10.80
N TYR A 157 -15.18 2.63 9.51
CA TYR A 157 -15.96 1.69 8.71
C TYR A 157 -15.17 0.49 8.18
N GLN A 158 -13.88 0.38 8.54
CA GLN A 158 -12.98 -0.71 8.14
C GLN A 158 -12.93 -0.93 6.62
N GLN A 159 -12.73 0.17 5.89
CA GLN A 159 -12.74 0.21 4.43
C GLN A 159 -11.54 1.00 3.88
N LEU A 160 -11.24 0.81 2.61
CA LEU A 160 -10.23 1.56 1.87
C LEU A 160 -10.88 2.47 0.85
N PHE A 161 -10.27 3.63 0.65
CA PHE A 161 -10.56 4.48 -0.50
C PHE A 161 -9.32 4.55 -1.39
N ALA A 162 -9.52 4.39 -2.70
CA ALA A 162 -8.43 4.37 -3.67
C ALA A 162 -8.70 5.32 -4.85
N THR A 163 -7.70 6.15 -5.19
CA THR A 163 -7.75 7.08 -6.32
C THR A 163 -7.16 6.44 -7.57
N ASN A 164 -7.89 6.40 -8.67
CA ASN A 164 -7.45 5.73 -9.90
C ASN A 164 -7.01 6.76 -10.95
N LEU A 165 -5.77 6.63 -11.43
CA LEU A 165 -5.20 7.55 -12.42
C LEU A 165 -5.73 7.31 -13.84
N LEU A 166 -6.33 6.13 -14.10
CA LEU A 166 -6.96 5.84 -15.37
C LEU A 166 -8.20 6.72 -15.59
N ASP A 167 -9.16 6.66 -14.66
CA ASP A 167 -10.50 7.22 -14.86
C ASP A 167 -10.81 8.42 -13.95
N GLY A 168 -9.86 8.81 -13.09
CA GLY A 168 -10.01 9.95 -12.17
C GLY A 168 -10.99 9.70 -11.03
N LYS A 169 -11.46 8.46 -10.83
CA LYS A 169 -12.48 8.13 -9.84
C LYS A 169 -11.89 7.72 -8.50
N ILE A 170 -12.75 7.73 -7.49
CA ILE A 170 -12.46 7.22 -6.15
C ILE A 170 -13.27 5.96 -5.90
N TYR A 171 -12.60 4.88 -5.58
CA TYR A 171 -13.19 3.58 -5.30
C TYR A 171 -13.25 3.35 -3.80
N ARG A 172 -14.44 3.03 -3.28
CA ARG A 172 -14.63 2.58 -1.90
C ARG A 172 -14.60 1.06 -1.87
N ILE A 173 -13.72 0.49 -1.07
CA ILE A 173 -13.40 -0.93 -1.07
C ILE A 173 -13.59 -1.48 0.34
N SER A 174 -14.44 -2.50 0.49
CA SER A 174 -14.62 -3.25 1.74
C SER A 174 -13.67 -4.45 1.81
N GLY A 175 -13.71 -5.19 2.93
CA GLY A 175 -13.00 -6.46 3.07
C GLY A 175 -11.55 -6.32 3.57
N VAL A 176 -11.18 -5.18 4.16
CA VAL A 176 -9.83 -4.92 4.71
C VAL A 176 -9.38 -6.03 5.69
N GLY A 177 -10.30 -6.58 6.47
CA GLY A 177 -10.03 -7.71 7.38
C GLY A 177 -10.06 -9.11 6.74
N SER A 178 -10.16 -9.22 5.41
CA SER A 178 -10.32 -10.47 4.65
C SER A 178 -9.17 -10.70 3.67
N ALA A 179 -9.15 -11.86 3.01
CA ALA A 179 -8.13 -12.19 2.01
C ALA A 179 -8.23 -11.35 0.72
N SER A 180 -9.42 -10.85 0.38
CA SER A 180 -9.69 -10.02 -0.80
C SER A 180 -10.69 -8.90 -0.48
N GLY A 181 -10.60 -7.82 -1.25
CA GLY A 181 -11.50 -6.69 -1.16
C GLY A 181 -12.68 -6.78 -2.13
N SER A 182 -13.67 -5.92 -1.92
CA SER A 182 -14.82 -5.77 -2.81
C SER A 182 -15.16 -4.30 -3.01
N VAL A 183 -15.40 -3.88 -4.25
CA VAL A 183 -15.78 -2.50 -4.56
C VAL A 183 -17.22 -2.26 -4.12
N GLU A 184 -17.42 -1.34 -3.19
CA GLU A 184 -18.72 -1.03 -2.60
C GLU A 184 -19.43 0.12 -3.30
N SER A 185 -18.67 1.11 -3.74
CA SER A 185 -19.16 2.25 -4.50
C SER A 185 -18.03 2.94 -5.24
N VAL A 186 -18.41 3.73 -6.24
CA VAL A 186 -17.48 4.53 -7.02
C VAL A 186 -17.98 5.97 -6.99
N PHE A 187 -17.14 6.87 -6.52
CA PHE A 187 -17.38 8.30 -6.55
C PHE A 187 -16.70 8.90 -7.79
N THR A 188 -17.45 9.68 -8.55
CA THR A 188 -16.93 10.46 -9.67
C THR A 188 -16.83 11.91 -9.20
N PRO A 189 -15.62 12.41 -8.94
CA PRO A 189 -15.42 13.82 -8.64
C PRO A 189 -16.00 14.70 -9.76
N PRO A 190 -16.40 15.95 -9.48
CA PRO A 190 -16.97 16.87 -10.46
C PRO A 190 -15.90 17.44 -11.41
N PHE A 191 -15.19 16.55 -12.10
CA PHE A 191 -14.23 16.84 -13.17
C PHE A 191 -14.85 16.41 -14.52
N ASN A 192 -14.09 16.51 -15.62
CA ASN A 192 -14.56 15.99 -16.90
C ASN A 192 -14.79 14.47 -16.84
N THR A 193 -15.83 14.01 -17.50
CA THR A 193 -16.20 12.59 -17.52
C THR A 193 -15.20 11.79 -18.32
N PHE A 194 -14.65 10.72 -17.72
CA PHE A 194 -13.84 9.74 -18.42
C PHE A 194 -14.61 9.12 -19.60
N ASN A 195 -13.96 9.04 -20.77
CA ASN A 195 -14.57 8.58 -22.01
C ASN A 195 -14.72 7.05 -22.12
N GLY A 196 -14.21 6.28 -21.14
CA GLY A 196 -14.24 4.82 -21.14
C GLY A 196 -13.05 4.16 -21.85
N ASP A 197 -12.10 4.93 -22.39
CA ASP A 197 -10.92 4.39 -23.07
C ASP A 197 -9.86 3.94 -22.06
N ILE A 198 -9.79 2.63 -21.83
CA ILE A 198 -8.84 2.01 -20.90
C ILE A 198 -7.36 2.25 -21.27
N ASN A 199 -7.06 2.68 -22.49
CA ASN A 199 -5.69 2.93 -22.95
C ASN A 199 -5.27 4.39 -22.81
N SER A 200 -6.19 5.29 -22.51
CA SER A 200 -5.94 6.73 -22.39
C SER A 200 -6.36 7.21 -21.01
N PRO A 201 -5.44 7.32 -20.04
CA PRO A 201 -5.80 7.86 -18.73
C PRO A 201 -6.37 9.27 -18.86
N VAL A 202 -7.24 9.64 -17.91
CA VAL A 202 -7.75 11.02 -17.79
C VAL A 202 -6.58 12.01 -17.75
N LYS A 203 -6.85 13.25 -18.18
CA LYS A 203 -5.78 14.24 -18.31
C LYS A 203 -5.32 14.73 -16.94
N PRO A 204 -4.09 15.24 -16.82
CA PRO A 204 -3.69 16.05 -15.67
C PRO A 204 -4.69 17.18 -15.46
N GLY A 205 -5.11 17.42 -14.21
CA GLY A 205 -6.26 18.27 -13.89
C GLY A 205 -7.59 17.52 -13.73
N GLU A 206 -7.66 16.25 -14.10
CA GLU A 206 -8.82 15.36 -13.90
C GLU A 206 -8.46 14.14 -13.02
N ARG A 207 -7.16 13.95 -12.74
CA ARG A 207 -6.67 12.87 -11.87
C ARG A 207 -6.85 13.24 -10.40
N CYS A 208 -7.49 12.36 -9.65
CA CYS A 208 -7.33 12.32 -8.20
C CYS A 208 -5.96 11.72 -7.86
N TRP A 209 -5.23 12.39 -6.96
CA TRP A 209 -3.91 11.95 -6.54
C TRP A 209 -3.84 11.73 -5.03
N GLY A 210 -4.08 12.77 -4.23
CA GLY A 210 -4.11 12.65 -2.78
C GLY A 210 -5.47 12.19 -2.28
N ILE A 211 -5.50 11.40 -1.21
CA ILE A 211 -6.73 11.03 -0.50
C ILE A 211 -6.45 10.87 0.99
N GLY A 212 -7.42 11.23 1.82
CA GLY A 212 -7.35 11.09 3.27
C GLY A 212 -8.76 10.95 3.86
N VAL A 213 -8.84 10.31 5.03
CA VAL A 213 -10.10 10.13 5.76
C VAL A 213 -9.94 10.74 7.14
N ASN A 214 -10.91 11.55 7.56
CA ASN A 214 -10.90 12.15 8.89
C ASN A 214 -12.30 12.13 9.51
N LEU A 215 -12.36 11.99 10.83
CA LEU A 215 -13.55 12.27 11.61
C LEU A 215 -13.51 13.75 11.99
N ASP A 216 -14.46 14.52 11.49
CA ASP A 216 -14.52 15.94 11.79
C ASP A 216 -15.26 16.22 13.10
N ASN A 217 -15.19 17.48 13.55
CA ASN A 217 -15.74 17.92 14.83
C ASN A 217 -17.26 17.70 14.98
N ASP A 218 -17.98 17.56 13.88
CA ASP A 218 -19.41 17.26 13.86
C ASP A 218 -19.74 15.76 13.96
N GLY A 219 -18.71 14.91 14.17
CA GLY A 219 -18.87 13.47 14.29
C GLY A 219 -19.07 12.76 12.94
N VAL A 220 -18.90 13.45 11.83
CA VAL A 220 -19.04 12.87 10.49
C VAL A 220 -17.66 12.50 9.94
N VAL A 221 -17.54 11.27 9.44
CA VAL A 221 -16.36 10.82 8.72
C VAL A 221 -16.40 11.37 7.30
N ARG A 222 -15.37 12.12 6.90
CA ARG A 222 -15.24 12.69 5.57
C ARG A 222 -14.01 12.16 4.85
N VAL A 223 -14.17 12.03 3.53
CA VAL A 223 -13.09 11.72 2.61
C VAL A 223 -12.67 13.01 1.93
N TYR A 224 -11.41 13.37 2.10
CA TYR A 224 -10.76 14.51 1.46
C TYR A 224 -9.90 13.98 0.33
N PHE A 225 -9.88 14.68 -0.80
CA PHE A 225 -9.04 14.30 -1.92
C PHE A 225 -8.43 15.52 -2.60
N ALA A 226 -7.26 15.31 -3.19
CA ALA A 226 -6.54 16.31 -3.95
C ALA A 226 -6.53 15.92 -5.43
N ARG A 227 -6.64 16.94 -6.27
CA ARG A 227 -6.56 16.82 -7.72
C ARG A 227 -5.14 17.16 -8.16
N GLU A 228 -4.64 16.45 -9.17
CA GLU A 228 -3.43 16.85 -9.87
C GLU A 228 -3.64 18.23 -10.52
N MET A 229 -2.62 19.10 -10.48
CA MET A 229 -2.70 20.40 -11.14
C MET A 229 -2.77 20.22 -12.67
N PRO A 230 -3.62 20.98 -13.38
CA PRO A 230 -3.53 21.06 -14.83
C PRO A 230 -2.16 21.62 -15.25
N TYR A 231 -1.62 21.17 -16.38
CA TYR A 231 -0.46 21.84 -16.96
C TYR A 231 -0.82 23.29 -17.30
N PRO A 232 0.07 24.28 -17.02
CA PRO A 232 -0.13 25.62 -17.54
C PRO A 232 -0.14 25.54 -19.07
N SER A 233 -1.25 25.99 -19.65
CA SER A 233 -1.46 26.13 -21.10
C SER A 233 -0.57 27.22 -21.68
#